data_AF-A0A9E6AKI5-F1
#
_entry.id   AF-A0A9E6AKI5-F1
#
_cell.length_a   1.000
_cell.length_b   1.000
_cell.length_c   1.000
_cell.angle_alpha   90.00
_cell.angle_beta   90.00
_cell.angle_gamma   90.00
#
_symmetry.space_group_name_H-M   'P 1'
#
loop_
_entity.id
_entity.type
_entity.pdbx_description
1 polymer ?
#
loop_
_entity_poly.entity_id
_entity_poly.type
_entity_poly.pdbx_seq_one_letter_code
_entity_poly.pdbx_strand_id
1 'polypeptide(L)'
;MRSYFDAQAWYHPAEETDYSRLSDLDLANAKKIASAEAAVTHDELIERRAGIAKRVEDGSVTAADKTELELVGKRLGEWLGSGAPPSLLINLFRLDNVVNEADVKNFSDRELRLLRNTIYARRGRAFRSKDLQNYFGATEWYSVNANFKESLMTHTDRVNIRLFKSIEDSRKGERRGRDKLADEAAKRWDSWQVYA
;
A
#
# COMPACT_ATOMS: atom_id res chain seq x y z
N MET A 1 10.85 -8.96 13.57
CA MET A 1 10.40 -10.37 13.45
C MET A 1 11.58 -11.34 13.49
N ARG A 2 12.58 -11.27 12.59
CA ARG A 2 13.75 -12.19 12.62
C ARG A 2 14.46 -12.24 13.98
N SER A 3 14.85 -11.07 14.51
CA SER A 3 15.51 -10.94 15.81
C SER A 3 14.73 -11.51 17.01
N TYR A 4 13.41 -11.62 16.92
CA TYR A 4 12.58 -12.20 17.98
C TYR A 4 12.70 -13.72 18.00
N PHE A 5 12.58 -14.35 16.82
CA PHE A 5 12.70 -15.80 16.68
C PHE A 5 14.14 -16.28 16.89
N ASP A 6 15.13 -15.52 16.39
CA ASP A 6 16.55 -15.85 16.56
C ASP A 6 17.01 -15.87 18.04
N ALA A 7 16.25 -15.21 18.93
CA ALA A 7 16.50 -15.19 20.37
C ALA A 7 15.88 -16.38 21.13
N GLN A 8 15.07 -17.22 20.48
CA GLN A 8 14.36 -18.32 21.12
C GLN A 8 15.15 -19.62 21.01
N ALA A 9 15.46 -20.26 22.14
CA ALA A 9 16.22 -21.51 22.18
C ALA A 9 15.53 -22.68 21.45
N TRP A 10 14.21 -22.61 21.23
CA TRP A 10 13.43 -23.61 20.51
C TRP A 10 13.34 -23.36 19.00
N TYR A 11 13.82 -22.21 18.50
CA TYR A 11 13.71 -21.85 17.10
C TYR A 11 15.01 -22.13 16.35
N HIS A 12 14.91 -22.94 15.30
CA HIS A 12 15.98 -23.18 14.36
C HIS A 12 15.45 -22.95 12.94
N PRO A 13 16.01 -21.98 12.18
CA PRO A 13 15.55 -21.72 10.83
C PRO A 13 15.92 -22.90 9.92
N ALA A 14 14.93 -23.41 9.19
CA ALA A 14 15.17 -24.39 8.13
C ALA A 14 15.71 -23.68 6.87
N GLU A 15 16.55 -24.36 6.09
CA GLU A 15 17.09 -23.83 4.83
C GLU A 15 15.98 -23.60 3.79
N GLU A 16 14.95 -24.43 3.81
CA GLU A 16 13.77 -24.32 2.95
C GLU A 16 12.47 -24.43 3.75
N THR A 17 11.44 -23.72 3.26
CA THR A 17 10.10 -23.79 3.82
C THR A 17 9.45 -25.13 3.44
N ASP A 18 9.27 -26.00 4.43
CA ASP A 18 8.63 -27.30 4.24
C ASP A 18 7.26 -27.34 4.94
N TYR A 19 6.20 -27.16 4.15
CA TYR A 19 4.81 -27.20 4.63
C TYR A 19 4.33 -28.62 5.00
N SER A 20 5.05 -29.67 4.60
CA SER A 20 4.69 -31.05 4.95
C SER A 20 4.91 -31.37 6.44
N ARG A 21 5.68 -30.52 7.14
CA ARG A 21 5.94 -30.63 8.58
C ARG A 21 4.82 -30.08 9.46
N LEU A 22 3.81 -29.43 8.86
CA LEU A 22 2.64 -28.94 9.60
C LEU A 22 1.73 -30.12 9.95
N SER A 23 1.44 -30.28 11.23
CA SER A 23 0.49 -31.27 11.69
C SER A 23 -0.96 -30.85 11.40
N ASP A 24 -1.89 -31.82 11.45
CA ASP A 24 -3.32 -31.53 11.39
C ASP A 24 -3.77 -30.56 12.47
N LEU A 25 -3.12 -30.59 13.64
CA LEU A 25 -3.38 -29.67 14.74
C LEU A 25 -2.91 -28.25 14.41
N ASP A 26 -1.75 -28.08 13.78
CA ASP A 26 -1.24 -26.77 13.34
C ASP A 26 -2.19 -26.14 12.33
N LEU A 27 -2.65 -26.94 11.36
CA LEU A 27 -3.63 -26.52 10.36
C LEU A 27 -4.98 -26.16 10.99
N ALA A 28 -5.46 -26.94 11.96
CA ALA A 28 -6.70 -26.67 12.67
C ALA A 28 -6.62 -25.38 13.50
N ASN A 29 -5.49 -25.15 14.18
CA ASN A 29 -5.24 -23.94 14.95
C ASN A 29 -5.13 -22.71 14.04
N ALA A 30 -4.40 -22.81 12.93
CA ALA A 30 -4.30 -21.74 11.93
C ALA A 30 -5.69 -21.38 11.36
N LYS A 31 -6.54 -22.37 11.07
CA LYS A 31 -7.93 -22.13 10.62
C LYS A 31 -8.76 -21.41 11.67
N LYS A 32 -8.68 -21.82 12.95
CA LYS A 32 -9.39 -21.13 14.05
C LYS A 32 -8.94 -19.69 14.20
N ILE A 33 -7.63 -19.44 14.13
CA ILE A 33 -7.07 -18.08 14.15
C ILE A 33 -7.60 -17.27 12.97
N ALA A 34 -7.55 -17.81 11.75
CA ALA A 34 -8.05 -17.12 10.56
C ALA A 34 -9.56 -16.81 10.64
N SER A 35 -10.38 -17.74 11.15
CA SER A 35 -11.82 -17.52 11.34
C SER A 35 -12.11 -16.48 12.42
N ALA A 36 -11.40 -16.52 13.55
CA ALA A 36 -11.53 -15.53 14.60
C ALA A 36 -11.06 -14.14 14.15
N GLU A 37 -9.97 -14.08 13.39
CA GLU A 37 -9.48 -12.85 12.78
C GLU A 37 -10.50 -12.29 11.79
N ALA A 38 -11.06 -13.10 10.90
CA ALA A 38 -12.08 -12.66 9.93
C ALA A 38 -13.37 -12.14 10.58
N ALA A 39 -13.70 -12.59 11.79
CA ALA A 39 -14.87 -12.14 12.54
C ALA A 39 -14.71 -10.76 13.21
N VAL A 40 -13.47 -10.27 13.36
CA VAL A 40 -13.21 -8.94 13.95
C VAL A 40 -13.65 -7.85 12.98
N THR A 41 -14.58 -7.01 13.44
CA THR A 41 -15.18 -5.93 12.67
C THR A 41 -14.26 -4.70 12.56
N HIS A 42 -14.55 -3.80 11.62
CA HIS A 42 -13.78 -2.56 11.45
C HIS A 42 -13.86 -1.67 12.70
N ASP A 43 -15.04 -1.57 13.32
CA ASP A 43 -15.25 -0.74 14.51
C ASP A 43 -14.47 -1.28 15.72
N GLU A 44 -14.45 -2.60 15.92
CA GLU A 44 -13.63 -3.23 16.97
C GLU A 44 -12.13 -2.97 16.77
N LEU A 45 -11.64 -2.90 15.53
CA LEU A 45 -10.25 -2.54 15.24
C LEU A 45 -9.96 -1.06 15.59
N ILE A 46 -10.90 -0.15 15.33
CA ILE A 46 -10.80 1.26 15.73
C ILE A 46 -10.72 1.39 17.25
N GLU A 47 -11.59 0.69 17.98
CA GLU A 47 -11.61 0.71 19.44
C GLU A 47 -10.32 0.14 20.04
N ARG A 48 -9.82 -0.97 19.50
CA ARG A 48 -8.53 -1.56 19.91
C ARG A 48 -7.38 -0.57 19.72
N ARG A 49 -7.33 0.10 18.57
CA ARG A 49 -6.32 1.14 18.30
C ARG A 49 -6.41 2.30 19.29
N ALA A 50 -7.61 2.80 19.58
CA ALA A 50 -7.81 3.86 20.54
C ALA A 50 -7.36 3.47 21.96
N GLY A 51 -7.59 2.22 22.36
CA GLY A 51 -7.10 1.68 23.63
C GLY A 51 -5.58 1.63 23.71
N ILE A 52 -4.90 1.22 22.62
CA ILE A 52 -3.42 1.21 22.56
C ILE A 52 -2.88 2.65 22.58
N ALA A 53 -3.52 3.59 21.87
CA ALA A 53 -3.10 4.99 21.82
C ALA A 53 -3.07 5.65 23.22
N LYS A 54 -4.08 5.38 24.06
CA LYS A 54 -4.06 5.84 25.47
C LYS A 54 -2.85 5.32 26.25
N ARG A 55 -2.50 4.04 26.08
CA ARG A 55 -1.31 3.47 26.73
C ARG A 55 0.00 4.11 26.25
N VAL A 56 0.05 4.55 24.99
CA VAL A 56 1.19 5.32 24.46
C VAL A 56 1.28 6.68 25.12
N GLU A 57 0.16 7.40 25.27
CA GLU A 57 0.10 8.71 25.94
C GLU A 57 0.49 8.61 27.42
N ASP A 58 0.06 7.55 28.10
CA ASP A 58 0.39 7.27 29.50
C ASP A 58 1.83 6.74 29.70
N GLY A 59 2.59 6.55 28.61
CA GLY A 59 3.96 5.99 28.65
C GLY A 59 4.04 4.51 29.06
N SER A 60 2.91 3.80 29.07
CA SER A 60 2.79 2.39 29.51
C SER A 60 2.81 1.37 28.37
N VAL A 61 3.20 1.80 27.16
CA VAL A 61 3.20 0.96 25.95
C VAL A 61 4.21 -0.21 26.02
N THR A 62 3.74 -1.42 25.79
CA THR A 62 4.58 -2.64 25.75
C THR A 62 5.09 -2.96 24.33
N ALA A 63 6.01 -3.93 24.21
CA ALA A 63 6.44 -4.44 22.90
C ALA A 63 5.31 -5.17 22.15
N ALA A 64 4.41 -5.83 22.90
CA ALA A 64 3.21 -6.46 22.35
C ALA A 64 2.25 -5.39 21.81
N ASP A 65 2.03 -4.30 22.55
CA ASP A 65 1.19 -3.18 22.08
C ASP A 65 1.73 -2.55 20.80
N LYS A 66 3.05 -2.41 20.65
CA LYS A 66 3.68 -1.90 19.42
C LYS A 66 3.43 -2.82 18.23
N THR A 67 3.45 -4.14 18.46
CA THR A 67 3.16 -5.14 17.42
C THR A 67 1.67 -5.18 17.10
N GLU A 68 0.80 -5.10 18.10
CA GLU A 68 -0.65 -5.06 17.92
C GLU A 68 -1.08 -3.79 17.19
N LEU A 69 -0.49 -2.63 17.52
CA LEU A 69 -0.71 -1.38 16.78
C LEU A 69 -0.31 -1.53 15.31
N GLU A 70 0.77 -2.28 15.03
CA GLU A 70 1.18 -2.62 13.66
C GLU A 70 0.17 -3.56 12.97
N LEU A 71 -0.36 -4.54 13.67
CA LEU A 71 -1.32 -5.48 13.05
C LEU A 71 -2.69 -4.83 12.84
N VAL A 72 -3.19 -4.11 13.84
CA VAL A 72 -4.46 -3.37 13.81
C VAL A 72 -4.40 -2.27 12.76
N GLY A 73 -3.31 -1.52 12.68
CA GLY A 73 -3.12 -0.54 11.61
C GLY A 73 -3.18 -1.19 10.23
N LYS A 74 -2.43 -2.28 9.98
CA LYS A 74 -2.49 -3.01 8.70
C LYS A 74 -3.92 -3.44 8.34
N ARG A 75 -4.70 -3.91 9.32
CA ARG A 75 -6.09 -4.36 9.15
C ARG A 75 -7.10 -3.23 8.96
N LEU A 76 -6.86 -2.08 9.57
CA LEU A 76 -7.61 -0.84 9.31
C LEU A 76 -7.24 -0.19 7.97
N GLY A 77 -6.28 -0.78 7.25
CA GLY A 77 -5.72 -0.20 6.03
C GLY A 77 -4.75 0.95 6.29
N GLU A 78 -4.32 1.14 7.55
CA GLU A 78 -3.23 2.02 7.93
C GLU A 78 -1.89 1.36 7.59
N TRP A 79 -1.09 2.08 6.82
CA TRP A 79 0.18 1.60 6.31
C TRP A 79 1.28 1.73 7.37
N LEU A 80 1.95 0.64 7.70
CA LEU A 80 3.02 0.61 8.72
C LEU A 80 4.42 0.35 8.15
N GLY A 81 4.63 0.64 6.87
CA GLY A 81 5.94 1.05 6.37
C GLY A 81 6.11 2.56 6.50
N SER A 82 7.32 3.07 6.29
CA SER A 82 7.60 4.51 6.17
C SER A 82 7.05 5.13 4.85
N GLY A 83 5.74 5.01 4.56
CA GLY A 83 5.09 5.68 3.40
C GLY A 83 3.60 5.34 3.15
N ALA A 84 2.67 6.19 3.60
CA ALA A 84 1.25 5.92 3.86
C ALA A 84 0.24 5.85 2.66
N PRO A 85 -0.95 5.23 2.89
CA PRO A 85 -1.96 4.67 1.97
C PRO A 85 -3.09 5.67 1.68
N PRO A 86 -4.15 5.37 0.90
CA PRO A 86 -5.46 4.81 1.36
C PRO A 86 -6.41 4.30 0.21
N SER A 87 -6.73 3.01 0.06
CA SER A 87 -7.20 2.60 -1.27
C SER A 87 -8.68 2.91 -1.63
N LEU A 88 -8.86 3.85 -2.57
CA LEU A 88 -9.94 3.85 -3.59
C LEU A 88 -9.91 2.57 -4.47
N LEU A 89 -8.89 1.72 -4.35
CA LEU A 89 -8.75 0.45 -5.07
C LEU A 89 -9.63 -0.67 -4.52
N ILE A 90 -10.04 -0.59 -3.25
CA ILE A 90 -10.96 -1.55 -2.63
C ILE A 90 -12.43 -1.24 -2.98
N ASN A 91 -12.79 0.04 -3.09
CA ASN A 91 -14.15 0.47 -3.45
C ASN A 91 -14.18 1.13 -4.83
N LEU A 92 -14.28 0.29 -5.87
CA LEU A 92 -14.35 0.72 -7.26
C LEU A 92 -15.48 1.73 -7.54
N PHE A 93 -16.58 1.67 -6.80
CA PHE A 93 -17.74 2.55 -6.99
C PHE A 93 -17.44 4.00 -6.64
N ARG A 94 -16.43 4.29 -5.82
CA ARG A 94 -16.01 5.68 -5.59
C ARG A 94 -15.47 6.34 -6.85
N LEU A 95 -14.92 5.58 -7.79
CA LEU A 95 -14.40 6.12 -9.06
C LEU A 95 -15.53 6.52 -10.04
N ASP A 96 -16.79 6.20 -9.72
CA ASP A 96 -17.97 6.68 -10.48
C ASP A 96 -18.34 8.12 -10.12
N ASN A 97 -17.76 8.66 -9.04
CA ASN A 97 -17.88 10.06 -8.64
C ASN A 97 -16.55 10.81 -8.85
N VAL A 98 -16.63 12.14 -8.91
CA VAL A 98 -15.43 12.99 -8.99
C VAL A 98 -14.67 12.87 -7.68
N VAL A 99 -13.39 12.49 -7.79
CA VAL A 99 -12.47 12.39 -6.65
C VAL A 99 -11.87 13.75 -6.39
N ASN A 100 -11.76 14.15 -5.13
CA ASN A 100 -11.11 15.40 -4.75
C ASN A 100 -9.61 15.19 -4.56
N GLU A 101 -8.81 16.20 -4.90
CA GLU A 101 -7.36 16.15 -4.70
C GLU A 101 -6.99 15.87 -3.24
N ALA A 102 -7.71 16.47 -2.29
CA ALA A 102 -7.47 16.28 -0.86
C ALA A 102 -7.61 14.82 -0.41
N ASP A 103 -8.46 14.04 -1.09
CA ASP A 103 -8.64 12.63 -0.79
C ASP A 103 -7.41 11.82 -1.23
N VAL A 104 -6.77 12.22 -2.34
CA VAL A 104 -5.70 11.46 -2.99
C VAL A 104 -4.29 12.03 -2.83
N LYS A 105 -4.14 13.21 -2.23
CA LYS A 105 -2.86 13.90 -2.09
C LYS A 105 -1.78 13.11 -1.34
N ASN A 106 -2.18 12.21 -0.44
CA ASN A 106 -1.27 11.41 0.39
C ASN A 106 -0.95 10.03 -0.22
N PHE A 107 -1.59 9.66 -1.33
CA PHE A 107 -1.34 8.38 -1.99
C PHE A 107 0.09 8.35 -2.51
N SER A 108 0.72 7.18 -2.50
CA SER A 108 1.98 6.94 -3.20
C SER A 108 1.82 7.02 -4.73
N ASP A 109 2.92 7.25 -5.45
CA ASP A 109 2.94 7.24 -6.92
C ASP A 109 2.46 5.90 -7.50
N ARG A 110 2.72 4.80 -6.78
CA ARG A 110 2.23 3.47 -7.13
C ARG A 110 0.70 3.40 -7.02
N GLU A 111 0.12 3.92 -5.96
CA GLU A 111 -1.34 3.90 -5.76
C GLU A 111 -2.05 4.82 -6.75
N LEU A 112 -1.52 6.03 -7.01
CA LEU A 112 -2.05 6.92 -8.06
C LEU A 112 -2.03 6.24 -9.44
N ARG A 113 -0.93 5.55 -9.75
CA ARG A 113 -0.82 4.76 -10.99
C ARG A 113 -1.84 3.64 -11.03
N LEU A 114 -2.01 2.89 -9.94
CA LEU A 114 -3.01 1.83 -9.86
C LEU A 114 -4.42 2.41 -10.03
N LEU A 115 -4.78 3.50 -9.35
CA LEU A 115 -6.09 4.14 -9.46
C LEU A 115 -6.43 4.58 -10.87
N ARG A 116 -5.50 5.28 -11.51
CA ARG A 116 -5.66 5.70 -12.90
C ARG A 116 -5.88 4.49 -13.80
N ASN A 117 -5.09 3.43 -13.62
CA ASN A 117 -5.22 2.22 -14.44
C ASN A 117 -6.47 1.39 -14.09
N THR A 118 -6.99 1.47 -12.88
CA THR A 118 -8.27 0.84 -12.50
C THR A 118 -9.43 1.41 -13.30
N ILE A 119 -9.47 2.74 -13.54
CA ILE A 119 -10.48 3.36 -14.39
C ILE A 119 -10.42 2.78 -15.82
N TYR A 120 -9.22 2.64 -16.36
CA TYR A 120 -9.03 2.01 -17.68
C TYR A 120 -9.39 0.52 -17.69
N ALA A 121 -9.05 -0.21 -16.62
CA ALA A 121 -9.34 -1.64 -16.47
C ALA A 121 -10.86 -1.89 -16.44
N ARG A 122 -11.62 -1.06 -15.72
CA ARG A 122 -13.10 -1.11 -15.67
C ARG A 122 -13.76 -0.92 -17.04
N ARG A 123 -13.08 -0.29 -17.99
CA ARG A 123 -13.54 -0.12 -19.38
C ARG A 123 -13.00 -1.19 -20.33
N GLY A 124 -12.23 -2.15 -19.82
CA GLY A 124 -11.69 -3.29 -20.56
C GLY A 124 -10.39 -2.99 -21.32
N ARG A 125 -9.61 -1.97 -20.93
CA ARG A 125 -8.33 -1.68 -21.57
C ARG A 125 -7.33 -2.81 -21.36
N ALA A 126 -6.69 -3.29 -22.44
CA ALA A 126 -5.55 -4.19 -22.35
C ALA A 126 -4.29 -3.44 -21.86
N PHE A 127 -3.51 -4.06 -20.96
CA PHE A 127 -2.24 -3.51 -20.48
C PHE A 127 -1.05 -4.17 -21.16
N ARG A 128 -0.02 -3.38 -21.50
CA ARG A 128 1.29 -3.88 -21.96
C ARG A 128 2.28 -4.14 -20.81
N SER A 129 2.04 -3.48 -19.68
CA SER A 129 2.91 -3.52 -18.52
C SER A 129 2.68 -4.82 -17.74
N LYS A 130 3.73 -5.63 -17.56
CA LYS A 130 3.61 -6.97 -16.94
C LYS A 130 3.08 -6.91 -15.50
N ASP A 131 3.48 -5.89 -14.75
CA ASP A 131 2.96 -5.64 -13.40
C ASP A 131 1.45 -5.32 -13.37
N LEU A 132 0.95 -4.54 -14.32
CA LEU A 132 -0.49 -4.24 -14.44
C LEU A 132 -1.28 -5.44 -14.97
N GLN A 133 -0.71 -6.20 -15.92
CA GLN A 133 -1.29 -7.47 -16.38
C GLN A 133 -1.45 -8.45 -15.22
N ASN A 134 -0.39 -8.65 -14.41
CA ASN A 134 -0.45 -9.52 -13.23
C ASN A 134 -1.45 -9.02 -12.20
N TYR A 135 -1.45 -7.71 -11.92
CA TYR A 135 -2.34 -7.11 -10.92
C TYR A 135 -3.82 -7.26 -11.30
N PHE A 136 -4.21 -6.81 -12.51
CA PHE A 136 -5.62 -6.87 -12.92
C PHE A 136 -6.04 -8.26 -13.40
N GLY A 137 -5.13 -9.05 -13.98
CA GLY A 137 -5.40 -10.42 -14.39
C GLY A 137 -5.73 -11.36 -13.23
N ALA A 138 -5.34 -11.00 -12.01
CA ALA A 138 -5.72 -11.71 -10.79
C ALA A 138 -7.11 -11.29 -10.23
N THR A 139 -7.81 -10.35 -10.88
CA THR A 139 -9.11 -9.85 -10.42
C THR A 139 -10.25 -10.39 -11.29
N GLU A 140 -11.33 -10.88 -10.67
CA GLU A 140 -12.45 -11.51 -11.37
C GLU A 140 -13.29 -10.52 -12.20
N TRP A 141 -13.31 -9.24 -11.82
CA TRP A 141 -14.11 -8.21 -12.51
C TRP A 141 -13.42 -7.66 -13.77
N TYR A 142 -12.12 -7.90 -13.95
CA TYR A 142 -11.37 -7.39 -15.09
C TYR A 142 -11.44 -8.37 -16.27
N SER A 143 -11.89 -7.85 -17.41
CA SER A 143 -11.83 -8.57 -18.68
C SER A 143 -11.43 -7.63 -19.80
N VAL A 144 -10.59 -8.12 -20.71
CA VAL A 144 -10.11 -7.32 -21.84
C VAL A 144 -11.22 -7.18 -22.86
N ASN A 145 -11.55 -5.94 -23.20
CA ASN A 145 -12.41 -5.60 -24.31
C ASN A 145 -11.54 -5.21 -25.53
N ALA A 146 -11.49 -6.08 -26.55
CA ALA A 146 -10.74 -5.84 -27.77
C ALA A 146 -11.18 -4.57 -28.52
N ASN A 147 -12.40 -4.10 -28.29
CA ASN A 147 -12.97 -2.89 -28.88
C ASN A 147 -12.84 -1.65 -27.98
N PHE A 148 -12.02 -1.70 -26.92
CA PHE A 148 -11.81 -0.57 -26.03
C PHE A 148 -11.35 0.68 -26.80
N LYS A 149 -12.04 1.80 -26.54
CA LYS A 149 -11.70 3.14 -27.05
C LYS A 149 -11.83 4.15 -25.92
N GLU A 150 -10.98 5.17 -25.91
CA GLU A 150 -11.07 6.25 -24.90
C GLU A 150 -12.38 7.04 -24.98
N SER A 151 -13.08 7.00 -26.12
CA SER A 151 -14.42 7.60 -26.27
C SER A 151 -15.48 6.92 -25.39
N LEU A 152 -15.25 5.68 -24.94
CA LEU A 152 -16.15 4.96 -24.03
C LEU A 152 -16.08 5.45 -22.59
N MET A 153 -15.11 6.31 -22.28
CA MET A 153 -14.90 6.83 -20.94
C MET A 153 -15.96 7.86 -20.59
N THR A 154 -16.40 7.88 -19.34
CA THR A 154 -17.35 8.89 -18.87
C THR A 154 -16.67 10.24 -18.66
N HIS A 155 -17.47 11.29 -18.43
CA HIS A 155 -16.92 12.56 -17.98
C HIS A 155 -16.12 12.40 -16.68
N THR A 156 -16.67 11.66 -15.71
CA THR A 156 -16.03 11.39 -14.42
C THR A 156 -14.71 10.65 -14.59
N ASP A 157 -14.65 9.61 -15.44
CA ASP A 157 -13.42 8.87 -15.72
C ASP A 157 -12.31 9.82 -16.18
N ARG A 158 -12.62 10.72 -17.13
CA ARG A 158 -11.66 11.69 -17.67
C ARG A 158 -11.23 12.72 -16.64
N VAL A 159 -12.12 13.16 -15.75
CA VAL A 159 -11.79 14.09 -14.67
C VAL A 159 -10.82 13.42 -13.69
N ASN A 160 -11.16 12.24 -13.20
CA ASN A 160 -10.34 11.50 -12.23
C ASN A 160 -8.98 11.12 -12.79
N ILE A 161 -8.91 10.68 -14.05
CA ILE A 161 -7.64 10.38 -14.72
C ILE A 161 -6.76 11.61 -14.84
N ARG A 162 -7.34 12.77 -15.21
CA ARG A 162 -6.61 14.03 -15.30
C ARG A 162 -6.07 14.43 -13.93
N LEU A 163 -6.87 14.32 -12.88
CA LEU A 163 -6.44 14.58 -11.50
C LEU A 163 -5.27 13.69 -11.08
N PHE A 164 -5.39 12.37 -11.24
CA PHE A 164 -4.31 11.46 -10.83
C PHE A 164 -3.03 11.70 -11.63
N LYS A 165 -3.16 11.96 -12.94
CA LYS A 165 -2.03 12.29 -13.80
C LYS A 165 -1.38 13.62 -13.42
N SER A 166 -2.16 14.67 -13.10
CA SER A 166 -1.59 15.97 -12.73
C SER A 166 -0.79 15.89 -11.42
N ILE A 167 -1.26 15.12 -10.44
CA ILE A 167 -0.53 14.89 -9.18
C ILE A 167 0.79 14.14 -9.46
N GLU A 168 0.74 13.07 -10.26
CA GLU A 168 1.94 12.32 -10.66
C GLU A 168 2.97 13.21 -11.38
N ASP A 169 2.53 14.06 -12.31
CA ASP A 169 3.40 14.91 -13.10
C ASP A 169 4.00 16.05 -12.26
N SER A 170 3.24 16.63 -11.32
CA SER A 170 3.76 17.61 -10.35
C SER A 170 4.90 17.03 -9.52
N ARG A 171 4.70 15.86 -8.92
CA ARG A 171 5.72 15.19 -8.07
C ARG A 171 6.98 14.82 -8.83
N LYS A 172 6.86 14.41 -10.10
CA LYS A 172 8.02 14.16 -10.97
C LYS A 172 8.81 15.45 -11.25
N GLY A 173 8.11 16.58 -11.45
CA GLY A 173 8.74 17.89 -11.61
C GLY A 173 9.54 18.30 -10.37
N GLU A 174 8.92 18.18 -9.19
CA GLU A 174 9.55 18.48 -7.90
C GLU A 174 10.80 17.63 -7.64
N ARG A 175 10.72 16.31 -7.86
CA ARG A 175 11.88 15.41 -7.74
C ARG A 175 13.03 15.84 -8.65
N ARG A 176 12.74 16.11 -9.93
CA ARG A 176 13.76 16.55 -10.90
C ARG A 176 14.42 17.87 -10.49
N GLY A 177 13.66 18.81 -9.93
CA GLY A 177 14.21 20.06 -9.41
C GLY A 177 15.15 19.84 -8.23
N ARG A 178 14.76 18.95 -7.31
CA ARG A 178 15.55 18.60 -6.12
C ARG A 178 16.86 17.90 -6.47
N ASP A 179 16.81 16.97 -7.41
CA ASP A 179 17.99 16.25 -7.91
C ASP A 179 19.01 17.24 -8.54
N LYS A 180 18.55 18.21 -9.34
CA LYS A 180 19.42 19.26 -9.90
C LYS A 180 20.10 20.12 -8.83
N LEU A 181 19.36 20.53 -7.79
CA LEU A 181 19.90 21.32 -6.69
C LEU A 181 20.93 20.53 -5.87
N ALA A 182 20.71 19.23 -5.66
CA ALA A 182 21.66 18.35 -5.00
C ALA A 182 22.95 18.20 -5.81
N ASP A 183 22.85 18.01 -7.13
CA ASP A 183 24.02 17.97 -8.03
C ASP A 183 24.81 19.29 -8.02
N GLU A 184 24.13 20.44 -7.99
CA GLU A 184 24.78 21.75 -7.88
C GLU A 184 25.45 21.97 -6.52
N ALA A 185 24.85 21.48 -5.44
CA ALA A 185 25.43 21.54 -4.10
C ALA A 185 26.65 20.61 -3.96
N ALA A 186 26.61 19.40 -4.52
CA ALA A 186 27.75 18.48 -4.55
C ALA A 186 28.94 19.08 -5.32
N LYS A 187 28.70 19.67 -6.50
CA LYS A 187 29.73 20.40 -7.26
C LYS A 187 30.34 21.57 -6.50
N ARG A 188 29.53 22.28 -5.71
CA ARG A 188 30.00 23.36 -4.84
C ARG A 188 30.85 22.81 -3.69
N TRP A 189 30.43 21.72 -3.06
CA TRP A 189 31.17 21.07 -1.98
C TRP A 189 32.54 20.55 -2.44
N ASP A 190 32.58 19.88 -3.60
CA ASP A 190 33.84 19.40 -4.21
C ASP A 190 34.76 20.57 -4.61
N SER A 191 34.20 21.70 -5.06
CA SER A 191 34.97 22.91 -5.32
C SER A 191 35.61 23.49 -4.05
N TRP A 192 35.01 23.34 -2.87
CA TRP A 192 35.58 23.84 -1.61
C TRP A 192 36.72 22.96 -1.06
N GLN A 193 36.77 21.68 -1.42
CA GLN A 193 37.86 20.75 -1.04
C GLN A 193 39.17 21.04 -1.80
N VAL A 194 39.12 21.77 -2.92
CA VAL A 194 40.29 22.08 -3.76
C VAL A 194 41.03 23.34 -3.26
N TYR A 195 40.43 24.13 -2.36
CA TYR A 195 41.00 25.37 -1.81
C TYR A 195 41.26 25.32 -0.30
N ALA A 196 41.17 24.15 0.33
CA ALA A 196 41.52 23.90 1.73
C ALA A 196 42.75 22.98 1.80
#